data_AF-A0A976MCD0-F1
#
_entry.id   AF-A0A976MCD0-F1
#
_cell.length_a   1.000
_cell.length_b   1.000
_cell.length_c   1.000
_cell.angle_alpha   90.00
_cell.angle_beta   90.00
_cell.angle_gamma   90.00
#
_symmetry.space_group_name_H-M   'P 1'
#
loop_
_entity.id
_entity.type
_entity.pdbx_description
1 polymer ?
#
loop_
_entity_poly.entity_id
_entity_poly.type
_entity_poly.pdbx_seq_one_letter_code
_entity_poly.pdbx_strand_id
1 'polypeptide(L)'
;MCSLACSIDLHSLESKELLHVRKYSGYCLDTVIVTVLSDLRINQNVDNCTLIWKGRPQERLVECWIYEKAGKHLQLDLYVINNYGSSRDNHFIFSSGGWRRIIFEQFHVLLRDLRLNSHSLAKTEYGEIVNDKYDQPLYSMKKYESPHPI
;
A
#
# COMPACT_ATOMS: atom_id res chain seq x y z
N MET A 1 23.59 14.27 15.11
CA MET A 1 23.93 13.23 14.11
C MET A 1 22.75 13.09 13.17
N CYS A 2 22.90 13.44 11.88
CA CYS A 2 21.88 13.17 10.88
C CYS A 2 21.93 11.68 10.54
N SER A 3 20.92 10.89 10.91
CA SER A 3 20.82 9.54 10.38
C SER A 3 20.54 9.65 8.88
N LEU A 4 21.39 9.06 8.05
CA LEU A 4 21.12 8.89 6.63
C LEU A 4 19.73 8.23 6.51
N ALA A 5 18.86 8.83 5.69
CA ALA A 5 17.54 8.25 5.44
C ALA A 5 17.74 6.87 4.80
N CYS A 6 17.11 5.85 5.37
CA CYS A 6 17.16 4.49 4.86
C CYS A 6 15.85 4.18 4.15
N SER A 7 15.93 3.82 2.88
CA SER A 7 14.80 3.55 2.00
C SER A 7 14.74 2.07 1.64
N ILE A 8 13.53 1.55 1.47
CA ILE A 8 13.30 0.30 0.73
C ILE A 8 12.67 0.61 -0.62
N ASP A 9 13.11 -0.09 -1.66
CA ASP A 9 12.49 -0.08 -2.99
C ASP A 9 11.61 -1.31 -3.15
N LEU A 10 10.33 -1.12 -3.45
CA LEU A 10 9.36 -2.19 -3.62
C LEU A 10 9.72 -3.15 -4.77
N HIS A 11 10.41 -2.67 -5.81
CA HIS A 11 10.86 -3.50 -6.94
C HIS A 11 12.15 -4.28 -6.65
N SER A 12 12.92 -3.86 -5.64
CA SER A 12 14.26 -4.39 -5.36
C SER A 12 14.39 -4.72 -3.87
N LEU A 13 13.63 -5.74 -3.43
CA LEU A 13 13.67 -6.27 -2.07
C LEU A 13 14.90 -7.16 -1.84
N GLU A 14 16.09 -6.59 -2.01
CA GLU A 14 17.38 -7.27 -1.97
C GLU A 14 18.02 -7.19 -0.58
N SER A 15 17.42 -7.81 0.44
CA SER A 15 18.16 -8.13 1.67
C SER A 15 17.42 -9.14 2.53
N LYS A 16 17.91 -10.39 2.59
CA LYS A 16 17.36 -11.42 3.49
C LYS A 16 17.80 -11.26 4.95
N GLU A 17 18.88 -10.53 5.19
CA GLU A 17 19.42 -10.32 6.55
C GLU A 17 18.67 -9.22 7.30
N LEU A 18 18.07 -8.27 6.57
CA LEU A 18 17.43 -7.07 7.14
C LEU A 18 15.92 -7.07 6.97
N LEU A 19 15.42 -7.78 5.95
CA LEU A 19 14.01 -7.87 5.61
C LEU A 19 13.58 -9.33 5.57
N HIS A 20 12.41 -9.60 6.12
CA HIS A 20 11.70 -10.84 5.90
C HIS A 20 10.62 -10.62 4.84
N VAL A 21 10.71 -11.32 3.71
CA VAL A 21 9.74 -11.20 2.62
C VAL A 21 8.91 -12.47 2.55
N ARG A 22 7.59 -12.33 2.66
CA ARG A 22 6.60 -13.40 2.50
C ARG A 22 5.75 -13.09 1.28
N LYS A 23 5.44 -14.11 0.49
CA LYS A 23 4.59 -13.98 -0.71
C LYS A 23 3.41 -14.93 -0.59
N TYR A 24 2.22 -14.40 -0.87
CA TYR A 24 0.97 -15.14 -0.87
C TYR A 24 0.24 -14.86 -2.17
N SER A 25 -0.32 -15.90 -2.77
CA SER A 25 -1.16 -15.78 -3.97
C SER A 25 -2.53 -16.34 -3.65
N GLY A 26 -3.59 -15.58 -3.91
CA GLY A 26 -4.95 -16.00 -3.65
C GLY A 26 -5.96 -14.92 -3.96
N TYR A 27 -7.23 -15.30 -4.20
CA TYR A 27 -8.31 -14.35 -4.49
C TYR A 27 -7.93 -13.34 -5.60
N CYS A 28 -7.35 -13.82 -6.69
CA CYS A 28 -6.96 -13.01 -7.86
C CYS A 28 -5.91 -11.90 -7.60
N LEU A 29 -5.27 -11.89 -6.43
CA LEU A 29 -4.19 -10.97 -6.08
C LEU A 29 -2.97 -11.74 -5.54
N ASP A 30 -1.81 -11.20 -5.83
CA ASP A 30 -0.59 -11.54 -5.13
C ASP A 30 -0.41 -10.52 -3.99
N THR A 31 0.11 -10.97 -2.86
CA THR A 31 0.41 -10.13 -1.71
C THR A 31 1.83 -10.41 -1.25
N VAL A 32 2.66 -9.38 -1.28
CA VAL A 32 4.04 -9.41 -0.78
C VAL A 32 4.07 -8.67 0.56
N ILE A 33 4.46 -9.36 1.62
CA ILE A 33 4.60 -8.78 2.96
C ILE A 33 6.08 -8.67 3.26
N VAL A 34 6.55 -7.45 3.54
CA VAL A 34 7.92 -7.16 3.93
C VAL A 34 7.94 -6.72 5.37
N THR A 35 8.54 -7.52 6.24
CA THR A 35 8.74 -7.21 7.66
C THR A 35 10.19 -6.78 7.87
N VAL A 36 10.40 -5.64 8.54
CA VAL A 36 11.74 -5.14 8.89
C VAL A 36 12.23 -5.86 10.14
N LEU A 37 13.32 -6.63 10.01
CA LEU A 37 13.82 -7.51 11.07
C LEU A 37 14.83 -6.85 12.02
N SER A 38 15.39 -5.70 11.65
CA SER A 38 16.51 -5.07 12.36
C SER A 38 16.15 -3.72 12.97
N ASP A 39 17.05 -3.22 13.82
CA ASP A 39 17.02 -1.87 14.39
C ASP A 39 17.16 -0.76 13.33
N LEU A 40 17.31 -1.13 12.05
CA LEU A 40 17.38 -0.18 10.96
C LEU A 40 16.12 0.67 10.91
N ARG A 41 16.38 1.97 10.94
CA ARG A 41 15.38 3.01 10.85
C ARG A 41 15.03 3.26 9.38
N ILE A 42 14.35 2.30 8.75
CA ILE A 42 13.74 2.54 7.44
C ILE A 42 12.68 3.61 7.62
N ASN A 43 12.90 4.76 6.99
CA ASN A 43 12.02 5.93 7.11
C ASN A 43 11.54 6.43 5.74
N GLN A 44 11.82 5.67 4.67
CA GLN A 44 11.35 5.93 3.34
C GLN A 44 10.92 4.64 2.65
N ASN A 45 9.90 4.75 1.82
CA ASN A 45 9.44 3.69 0.93
C ASN A 45 9.36 4.27 -0.48
N VAL A 46 10.02 3.61 -1.43
CA VAL A 46 10.08 4.04 -2.83
C VAL A 46 9.65 2.90 -3.74
N ASP A 47 9.16 3.25 -4.92
CA ASP A 47 8.80 2.28 -5.96
C ASP A 47 9.40 2.73 -7.28
N ASN A 48 10.45 2.02 -7.73
CA ASN A 48 11.24 2.37 -8.91
C ASN A 48 11.67 3.85 -8.91
N CYS A 49 12.39 4.25 -7.87
CA CYS A 49 12.81 5.64 -7.60
C CYS A 49 11.70 6.67 -7.30
N THR A 50 10.42 6.30 -7.32
CA THR A 50 9.33 7.21 -6.93
C THR A 50 9.13 7.14 -5.41
N LEU A 51 9.26 8.27 -4.72
CA LEU A 51 9.00 8.33 -3.27
C LEU A 51 7.51 8.20 -2.99
N ILE A 52 7.12 7.13 -2.29
CA ILE A 52 5.72 6.88 -1.89
C ILE A 52 5.46 7.48 -0.50
N TRP A 53 6.37 7.17 0.43
CA TRP A 53 6.25 7.56 1.81
C TRP A 53 7.58 8.02 2.37
N LYS A 54 7.53 9.09 3.18
CA LYS A 54 8.63 9.59 3.99
C LYS A 54 8.15 9.79 5.42
N GLY A 55 8.70 9.00 6.33
CA GLY A 55 8.43 9.09 7.75
C GLY A 55 8.97 10.38 8.37
N ARG A 56 8.34 10.79 9.46
CA ARG A 56 8.88 11.83 10.36
C ARG A 56 10.19 11.34 11.00
N PRO A 57 11.03 12.24 11.56
CA PRO A 57 12.30 11.86 12.17
C PRO A 57 12.20 10.75 13.22
N GLN A 58 11.06 10.66 13.91
CA GLN A 58 10.80 9.67 14.95
C GLN A 58 9.98 8.47 14.48
N GLU A 59 9.55 8.41 13.23
CA GLU A 59 8.84 7.27 12.65
C GLU A 59 9.84 6.28 12.01
N ARG A 60 9.45 5.01 11.97
CA ARG A 60 10.13 3.94 11.23
C ARG A 60 9.10 2.94 10.69
N LEU A 61 9.41 2.35 9.54
CA LEU A 61 8.64 1.25 8.97
C LEU A 61 8.88 -0.03 9.79
N VAL A 62 7.81 -0.77 10.06
CA VAL A 62 7.87 -2.09 10.68
C VAL A 62 7.47 -3.15 9.68
N GLU A 63 6.37 -2.91 8.95
CA GLU A 63 5.88 -3.84 7.95
C GLU A 63 5.24 -3.08 6.79
N CYS A 64 5.43 -3.57 5.56
CA CYS A 64 4.67 -3.11 4.41
C CYS A 64 4.03 -4.26 3.65
N TRP A 65 2.77 -4.10 3.26
CA TRP A 65 2.01 -5.07 2.49
C TRP A 65 1.77 -4.50 1.10
N ILE A 66 2.30 -5.16 0.10
CA ILE A 66 2.21 -4.79 -1.31
C ILE A 66 1.18 -5.73 -1.95
N TYR A 67 0.16 -5.16 -2.56
CA TYR A 67 -0.86 -5.91 -3.28
C TYR A 67 -0.63 -5.76 -4.78
N GLU A 68 -0.47 -6.89 -5.45
CA GLU A 68 -0.03 -6.96 -6.84
C GLU A 68 -0.99 -7.78 -7.68
N LYS A 69 -1.02 -7.49 -8.98
CA LYS A 69 -1.63 -8.36 -9.97
C LYS A 69 -0.83 -8.33 -11.25
N ALA A 70 -0.49 -9.51 -11.77
CA ALA A 70 0.32 -9.64 -12.99
C ALA A 70 1.62 -8.80 -12.94
N GLY A 71 2.29 -8.81 -11.78
CA GLY A 71 3.55 -8.09 -11.55
C GLY A 71 3.44 -6.57 -11.45
N LYS A 72 2.23 -6.02 -11.31
CA LYS A 72 2.00 -4.58 -11.10
C LYS A 72 1.58 -4.33 -9.65
N HIS A 73 2.26 -3.40 -8.97
CA HIS A 73 1.84 -2.90 -7.67
C HIS A 73 0.54 -2.09 -7.81
N LEU A 74 -0.47 -2.40 -7.00
CA LEU A 74 -1.80 -1.76 -7.05
C LEU A 74 -2.10 -1.01 -5.75
N GLN A 75 -1.84 -1.63 -4.61
CA GLN A 75 -2.06 -1.04 -3.29
C GLN A 75 -0.88 -1.31 -2.37
N LEU A 76 -0.70 -0.42 -1.40
CA LEU A 76 0.35 -0.51 -0.41
C LEU A 76 -0.22 -0.13 0.96
N ASP A 77 0.00 -0.99 1.95
CA ASP A 77 -0.29 -0.71 3.36
C ASP A 77 1.01 -0.64 4.15
N LEU A 78 1.21 0.41 4.94
CA LEU A 78 2.40 0.63 5.73
C LEU A 78 2.06 0.69 7.22
N TYR A 79 2.55 -0.29 7.98
CA TYR A 79 2.57 -0.23 9.43
C TYR A 79 3.84 0.46 9.91
N VAL A 80 3.68 1.66 10.49
CA VAL A 80 4.80 2.48 10.99
C VAL A 80 4.65 2.71 12.49
N ILE A 81 5.78 2.77 13.19
CA ILE A 81 5.81 3.10 14.62
C ILE A 81 6.73 4.28 14.88
N ASN A 82 6.48 4.98 15.98
CA ASN A 82 7.40 5.99 16.49
C ASN A 82 8.30 5.46 17.62
N ASN A 83 9.24 6.28 18.08
CA ASN A 83 10.14 5.93 19.20
C ASN A 83 9.41 5.72 20.55
N TYR A 84 8.16 6.18 20.67
CA TYR A 84 7.31 5.99 21.85
C TYR A 84 6.40 4.77 21.74
N GLY A 85 6.53 3.97 20.67
CA GLY A 85 5.69 2.80 20.40
C GLY A 85 4.30 3.13 19.87
N SER A 86 3.96 4.40 19.59
CA SER A 86 2.70 4.73 18.91
C SER A 86 2.78 4.31 17.45
N SER A 87 1.74 3.63 16.97
CA SER A 87 1.65 3.18 15.58
C SER A 87 0.75 4.08 14.73
N ARG A 88 0.96 4.01 13.42
CA ARG A 88 0.08 4.60 12.41
C ARG A 88 0.10 3.71 11.19
N ASP A 89 -1.07 3.53 10.59
CA ASP A 89 -1.21 2.90 9.27
C ASP A 89 -1.24 3.97 8.18
N ASN A 90 -0.56 3.71 7.07
CA ASN A 90 -0.62 4.55 5.90
C ASN A 90 -1.00 3.70 4.69
N HIS A 91 -2.13 4.03 4.09
CA HIS A 91 -2.70 3.31 2.97
C HIS A 91 -2.48 4.09 1.69
N PHE A 92 -2.01 3.42 0.64
CA PHE A 92 -1.76 4.00 -0.66
C PHE A 92 -2.33 3.13 -1.77
N ILE A 93 -2.69 3.79 -2.86
CA ILE A 93 -3.08 3.14 -4.11
C ILE A 93 -2.23 3.71 -5.23
N PHE A 94 -1.89 2.86 -6.18
CA PHE A 94 -1.38 3.32 -7.46
C PHE A 94 -2.58 3.68 -8.33
N SER A 95 -2.69 4.91 -8.80
CA SER A 95 -3.74 5.35 -9.72
C SER A 95 -3.21 6.43 -10.64
N SER A 96 -3.75 6.51 -11.86
CA SER A 96 -3.39 7.58 -12.81
C SER A 96 -1.88 7.77 -13.04
N GLY A 97 -1.11 6.69 -12.93
CA GLY A 97 0.35 6.68 -13.13
C GLY A 97 1.19 7.04 -11.90
N GLY A 98 0.61 7.17 -10.71
CA GLY A 98 1.37 7.47 -9.50
C GLY A 98 0.74 6.92 -8.22
N TRP A 99 1.51 7.00 -7.12
CA TRP A 99 1.04 6.61 -5.81
C TRP A 99 0.29 7.76 -5.12
N ARG A 100 -0.87 7.46 -4.54
CA ARG A 100 -1.61 8.40 -3.70
C ARG A 100 -1.97 7.77 -2.37
N ARG A 101 -1.81 8.55 -1.30
CA ARG A 101 -2.32 8.20 0.03
C ARG A 101 -3.84 8.31 0.08
N ILE A 102 -4.50 7.30 0.61
CA ILE A 102 -5.95 7.27 0.83
C ILE A 102 -6.28 6.91 2.28
N ILE A 103 -7.56 6.97 2.63
CA ILE A 103 -8.04 6.58 3.96
C ILE A 103 -8.30 5.07 4.04
N PHE A 104 -8.43 4.57 5.27
CA PHE A 104 -8.64 3.16 5.57
C PHE A 104 -9.87 2.58 4.85
N GLU A 105 -11.00 3.29 4.86
CA GLU A 105 -12.25 2.81 4.27
C GLU A 105 -12.14 2.63 2.76
N GLN A 106 -11.59 3.63 2.06
CA GLN A 106 -11.35 3.57 0.62
C GLN A 106 -10.42 2.41 0.25
N PHE A 107 -9.39 2.19 1.07
CA PHE A 107 -8.41 1.14 0.83
C PHE A 107 -9.03 -0.24 0.89
N HIS A 108 -9.84 -0.51 1.92
CA HIS A 108 -10.45 -1.81 2.12
C HIS A 108 -11.57 -2.12 1.12
N VAL A 109 -12.32 -1.10 0.70
CA VAL A 109 -13.32 -1.26 -0.37
C VAL A 109 -12.62 -1.66 -1.68
N LEU A 110 -11.54 -0.94 -2.06
CA LEU A 110 -10.79 -1.28 -3.26
C LEU A 110 -10.14 -2.67 -3.17
N LEU A 111 -9.55 -3.00 -2.01
CA LEU A 111 -8.93 -4.31 -1.80
C LEU A 111 -9.94 -5.45 -1.96
N ARG A 112 -11.15 -5.28 -1.42
CA ARG A 112 -12.25 -6.24 -1.60
C ARG A 112 -12.61 -6.37 -3.09
N ASP A 113 -12.82 -5.24 -3.76
CA ASP A 113 -13.23 -5.24 -5.16
C ASP A 113 -12.17 -5.89 -6.07
N LEU A 114 -10.88 -5.63 -5.81
CA LEU A 114 -9.77 -6.28 -6.51
C LEU A 114 -9.70 -7.79 -6.27
N ARG A 115 -10.01 -8.25 -5.05
CA ARG A 115 -10.04 -9.68 -4.70
C ARG A 115 -11.20 -10.43 -5.37
N LEU A 116 -12.32 -9.75 -5.58
CA LEU A 116 -13.52 -10.34 -6.19
C LEU A 116 -13.46 -10.32 -7.73
N ASN A 117 -12.68 -9.41 -8.32
CA ASN A 117 -12.55 -9.29 -9.77
C ASN A 117 -11.48 -10.25 -10.34
N SER A 118 -11.96 -11.36 -10.92
CA SER A 118 -11.13 -12.44 -11.51
C SER A 118 -10.50 -12.13 -12.87
N HIS A 119 -10.87 -11.04 -13.51
CA HIS A 119 -10.40 -10.72 -14.87
C HIS A 119 -8.97 -10.13 -14.82
N SER A 120 -8.19 -10.40 -15.87
CA SER A 120 -6.82 -9.88 -16.03
C SER A 120 -6.88 -8.36 -16.11
N LEU A 121 -6.41 -7.65 -15.07
CA LEU A 121 -6.41 -6.18 -15.04
C LEU A 121 -5.50 -5.62 -16.14
N ALA A 122 -6.08 -5.31 -17.29
CA ALA A 122 -5.43 -4.47 -18.28
C ALA A 122 -5.19 -3.07 -17.67
N LYS A 123 -4.17 -2.34 -18.15
CA LYS A 123 -3.85 -1.00 -17.62
C LYS A 123 -5.05 -0.04 -17.69
N THR A 124 -5.87 -0.20 -18.73
CA THR A 124 -7.13 0.54 -18.92
C THR A 124 -8.20 0.12 -17.90
N GLU A 125 -8.42 -1.18 -17.68
CA GLU A 125 -9.41 -1.69 -16.71
C GLU A 125 -9.09 -1.31 -15.25
N TYR A 126 -7.81 -1.36 -14.85
CA TYR A 126 -7.42 -0.90 -13.52
C TYR A 126 -7.62 0.63 -13.36
N GLY A 127 -7.31 1.38 -14.43
CA GLY A 127 -7.66 2.80 -14.52
C GLY A 127 -9.16 3.00 -14.31
N GLU A 128 -10.02 2.20 -14.94
CA GLU A 128 -11.49 2.28 -14.78
C GLU A 128 -11.99 1.89 -13.39
N ILE A 129 -11.40 0.88 -12.73
CA ILE A 129 -11.75 0.48 -11.36
C ILE A 129 -11.37 1.57 -10.35
N VAL A 130 -10.23 2.23 -10.57
CA VAL A 130 -9.70 3.24 -9.66
C VAL A 130 -10.11 4.68 -10.07
N ASN A 131 -10.66 4.87 -11.27
CA ASN A 131 -11.00 6.17 -11.85
C ASN A 131 -12.07 6.90 -11.05
N ASP A 132 -11.86 8.21 -10.92
CA ASP A 132 -12.69 9.33 -10.40
C ASP A 132 -13.40 9.11 -9.06
N LYS A 133 -14.01 7.95 -8.80
CA LYS A 133 -14.72 7.62 -7.57
C LYS A 133 -13.80 7.58 -6.35
N TYR A 134 -12.57 7.11 -6.51
CA TYR A 134 -11.57 7.08 -5.44
C TYR A 134 -10.68 8.32 -5.42
N ASP A 135 -10.68 9.10 -6.51
CA ASP A 135 -9.96 10.37 -6.66
C ASP A 135 -10.72 11.55 -6.02
N GLN A 136 -12.01 11.37 -5.71
CA GLN A 136 -12.83 12.40 -5.09
C GLN A 136 -12.70 12.43 -3.54
N PRO A 137 -12.68 13.64 -2.94
CA PRO A 137 -12.77 13.79 -1.49
C PRO A 137 -14.12 13.28 -0.95
N LEU A 138 -14.09 12.64 0.23
CA LEU A 138 -15.17 11.95 0.96
C LEU A 138 -16.61 12.52 0.84
N TYR A 139 -16.77 13.82 0.62
CA TYR A 139 -18.07 14.48 0.54
C TYR A 139 -18.91 14.14 -0.70
N SER A 140 -18.35 13.46 -1.71
CA SER A 140 -19.10 13.05 -2.91
C SER A 140 -19.48 11.56 -2.94
N MET A 141 -18.95 10.73 -2.03
CA MET A 141 -19.42 9.37 -1.88
C MET A 141 -20.76 9.39 -1.16
N LYS A 142 -21.85 9.45 -1.95
CA LYS A 142 -23.19 9.16 -1.45
C LYS A 142 -23.11 7.90 -0.59
N LYS A 143 -23.65 8.01 0.63
CA LYS A 143 -23.77 6.91 1.59
C LYS A 143 -24.16 5.66 0.82
N TYR A 144 -23.37 4.61 0.95
CA TYR A 144 -23.76 3.27 0.53
C TYR A 144 -25.04 2.96 1.30
N GLU A 145 -26.20 3.10 0.66
CA GLU A 145 -27.46 2.59 1.20
C GLU A 145 -27.30 1.07 1.16
N SER A 146 -27.15 0.46 2.34
CA SER A 146 -27.25 -0.98 2.48
C SER A 146 -28.55 -1.44 1.81
N PRO A 147 -28.53 -2.44 0.92
CA PRO A 147 -29.78 -3.04 0.47
C PRO A 147 -30.46 -3.61 1.72
N HIS A 148 -31.68 -3.14 1.98
CA HIS A 148 -32.50 -3.61 3.09
C HIS A 148 -32.65 -5.14 3.01
N PRO A 149 -32.56 -5.86 4.15
CA PRO A 149 -32.87 -7.27 4.16
C PRO A 149 -34.35 -7.48 3.82
N ILE A 150 -34.59 -8.43 2.91
CA ILE A 150 -35.92 -8.98 2.60
C ILE A 150 -36.39 -9.80 3.79
#